data_AF-A0AAV6TBD8-F1
#
_entry.id   AF-A0AAV6TBD8-F1
#
_cell.length_a   1.000
_cell.length_b   1.000
_cell.length_c   1.000
_cell.angle_alpha   90.00
_cell.angle_beta   90.00
_cell.angle_gamma   90.00
#
_symmetry.space_group_name_H-M   'P 1'
#
loop_
_entity.id
_entity.type
_entity.pdbx_description
1 polymer ?
#
loop_
_entity_poly.entity_id
_entity_poly.type
_entity_poly.pdbx_seq_one_letter_code
_entity_poly.pdbx_strand_id
1 'polypeptide(L)'
;MRHCQRDFKRESPQEFESWRELYLRLHDEREERLKMLTQNISSAHANKPKGRQVKMAYVNSAAKPPRDVRRRQEKFGTSSGLSTAASAAAPIKIRPVTTDFSGESSHSSLSQHHPPSSSRSSAPGGGGHVAREKPQVKRIAPMMAKTIKAFKNRFSRR
;
A
#
# COMPACT_ATOMS: atom_id res chain seq x y z
N MET A 1 -8.77 -11.01 59.48
CA MET A 1 -9.50 -12.15 58.87
C MET A 1 -10.47 -11.77 57.75
N ARG A 2 -11.34 -10.75 57.89
CA ARG A 2 -12.35 -10.40 56.85
C ARG A 2 -11.76 -10.05 55.47
N HIS A 3 -10.52 -9.57 55.41
CA HIS A 3 -9.83 -9.24 54.15
C HIS A 3 -9.37 -10.50 53.42
N CYS A 4 -8.65 -11.40 54.10
CA CYS A 4 -8.19 -12.66 53.53
C CYS A 4 -9.36 -13.52 53.01
N GLN A 5 -10.47 -13.58 53.74
CA GLN A 5 -11.67 -14.30 53.30
C GLN A 5 -12.39 -13.66 52.11
N ARG A 6 -12.20 -12.37 51.84
CA ARG A 6 -12.78 -11.70 50.66
C ARG A 6 -11.88 -11.86 49.44
N ASP A 7 -10.61 -11.54 49.61
CA ASP A 7 -9.66 -11.39 48.52
C ASP A 7 -9.01 -12.74 48.16
N PHE A 8 -8.86 -13.64 49.14
CA PHE A 8 -8.10 -14.89 49.04
C PHE A 8 -8.90 -16.10 49.55
N LYS A 9 -10.11 -16.29 49.03
CA LYS A 9 -11.07 -17.33 49.45
C LYS A 9 -10.57 -18.77 49.40
N ARG A 10 -9.57 -19.05 48.57
CA ARG A 10 -9.05 -20.40 48.32
C ARG A 10 -7.74 -20.68 49.05
N GLU A 11 -7.19 -19.70 49.75
CA GLU A 11 -5.90 -19.84 50.39
C GLU A 11 -6.04 -20.01 51.91
N SER A 12 -5.27 -20.94 52.46
CA SER A 12 -5.15 -21.16 53.91
C SER A 12 -3.79 -20.68 54.42
N PRO A 13 -3.68 -20.22 55.68
CA PRO A 13 -2.39 -19.97 56.31
C PRO A 13 -1.51 -21.22 56.27
N GLN A 14 -0.22 -21.03 55.99
CA GLN A 14 0.78 -22.08 56.12
C GLN A 14 1.02 -22.41 57.61
N GLU A 15 1.65 -23.54 57.90
CA GLU A 15 2.00 -23.92 59.27
C GLU A 15 2.88 -22.83 59.91
N PHE A 16 2.46 -22.33 61.08
CA PHE A 16 3.04 -21.19 61.81
C PHE A 16 2.87 -19.80 61.15
N GLU A 17 2.08 -19.64 60.10
CA GLU A 17 1.73 -18.31 59.57
C GLU A 17 0.57 -17.67 60.36
N SER A 18 0.76 -16.40 60.69
CA SER A 18 -0.35 -15.53 61.09
C SER A 18 -1.21 -15.14 59.88
N TRP A 19 -2.48 -14.80 60.12
CA TRP A 19 -3.36 -14.25 59.08
C TRP A 19 -2.82 -12.98 58.40
N ARG A 20 -1.97 -12.22 59.11
CA ARG A 20 -1.32 -11.03 58.57
C ARG A 20 -0.25 -11.39 57.56
N GLU A 21 0.57 -12.40 57.86
CA GLU A 21 1.61 -12.91 56.95
C GLU A 21 0.99 -13.52 55.69
N LEU A 22 -0.08 -14.32 55.85
CA LEU A 22 -0.85 -14.84 54.71
C LEU A 22 -1.31 -13.71 53.77
N TYR A 23 -1.88 -12.64 54.35
CA TYR A 23 -2.36 -11.51 53.55
C TYR A 23 -1.22 -10.83 52.79
N LEU A 24 -0.11 -10.53 53.47
CA LEU A 24 1.03 -9.86 52.84
C LEU A 24 1.63 -10.71 51.72
N ARG A 25 1.87 -12.00 51.97
CA ARG A 25 2.39 -12.93 50.97
C ARG A 25 1.53 -12.95 49.71
N LEU A 26 0.23 -13.19 49.86
CA LEU A 26 -0.69 -13.26 48.71
C LEU A 26 -0.90 -11.91 48.02
N HIS A 27 -0.90 -10.83 48.80
CA HIS A 27 -0.99 -9.48 48.26
C HIS A 27 0.23 -9.18 47.39
N ASP A 28 1.43 -9.45 47.88
CA ASP A 28 2.68 -9.20 47.16
C ASP A 28 2.78 -10.09 45.90
N GLU A 29 2.42 -11.36 46.00
CA GLU A 29 2.34 -12.25 44.83
C GLU A 29 1.34 -11.72 43.77
N ARG A 30 0.18 -11.19 44.19
CA ARG A 30 -0.80 -10.59 43.27
C ARG A 30 -0.22 -9.33 42.62
N GLU A 31 0.44 -8.46 43.38
CA GLU A 31 1.07 -7.25 42.86
C GLU A 31 2.22 -7.58 41.90
N GLU A 32 3.03 -8.61 42.18
CA GLU A 32 4.08 -9.08 41.29
C GLU A 32 3.51 -9.62 39.97
N ARG A 33 2.48 -10.49 40.05
CA ARG A 33 1.77 -10.97 38.86
C ARG A 33 1.19 -9.81 38.05
N LEU A 34 0.62 -8.80 38.72
CA LEU A 34 0.05 -7.63 38.06
C LEU A 34 1.12 -6.76 37.39
N LYS A 35 2.28 -6.55 38.04
CA LYS A 35 3.44 -5.85 37.47
C LYS A 35 3.95 -6.56 36.22
N MET A 36 4.16 -7.88 36.32
CA MET A 36 4.60 -8.72 35.20
C MET A 36 3.61 -8.68 34.03
N LEU A 37 2.31 -8.80 34.32
CA LEU A 37 1.27 -8.71 33.29
C LEU A 37 1.25 -7.33 32.62
N THR A 38 1.35 -6.27 33.41
CA THR A 38 1.38 -4.88 32.90
C THR A 38 2.61 -4.65 32.01
N GLN A 39 3.78 -5.12 32.44
CA GLN A 39 5.00 -5.05 31.66
C GLN A 39 4.88 -5.83 30.35
N ASN A 40 4.31 -7.05 30.39
CA ASN A 40 4.10 -7.88 29.21
C ASN A 40 3.11 -7.25 28.22
N ILE A 41 2.00 -6.70 28.70
CA ILE A 41 1.05 -5.96 27.86
C ILE A 41 1.75 -4.74 27.25
N SER A 42 2.48 -3.97 28.05
CA SER A 42 3.21 -2.79 27.58
C SER A 42 4.24 -3.16 26.50
N SER A 43 5.08 -4.18 26.73
CA SER A 43 6.10 -4.63 25.77
C SER A 43 5.48 -5.21 24.49
N ALA A 44 4.41 -5.99 24.61
CA ALA A 44 3.66 -6.52 23.47
C ALA A 44 3.00 -5.41 22.64
N HIS A 45 2.64 -4.29 23.26
CA HIS A 45 2.04 -3.15 22.57
C HIS A 45 3.05 -2.12 22.06
N ALA A 46 4.22 -1.98 22.69
CA ALA A 46 5.26 -1.02 22.32
C ALA A 46 5.77 -1.22 20.89
N ASN A 47 5.90 -2.47 20.46
CA ASN A 47 6.41 -2.83 19.13
C ASN A 47 5.31 -3.17 18.13
N LYS A 48 4.04 -2.90 18.44
CA LYS A 48 2.97 -3.12 17.47
C LYS A 48 3.26 -2.30 16.23
N PRO A 49 3.35 -2.94 15.04
CA PRO A 49 3.62 -2.20 13.82
C PRO A 49 2.50 -1.18 13.68
N LYS A 50 2.88 0.10 13.60
CA LYS A 50 1.94 1.17 13.28
C LYS A 50 1.29 0.73 11.97
N GLY A 51 -0.03 0.55 11.99
CA GLY A 51 -0.78 0.07 10.84
C GLY A 51 -0.62 1.00 9.63
N ARG A 52 -1.52 0.89 8.65
CA ARG A 52 -1.47 1.77 7.47
C ARG A 52 -1.50 3.25 7.89
N GLN A 53 -0.35 3.91 7.79
CA GLN A 53 -0.22 5.35 8.01
C GLN A 53 -0.59 6.07 6.71
N VAL A 54 -1.52 7.01 6.78
CA VAL A 54 -1.75 7.95 5.68
C VAL A 54 -0.65 9.00 5.75
N LYS A 55 0.15 9.12 4.69
CA LYS A 55 1.08 10.23 4.50
C LYS A 55 0.50 11.20 3.48
N MET A 56 0.68 12.48 3.72
CA MET A 56 0.28 13.51 2.74
C MET A 56 1.20 13.42 1.53
N ALA A 57 0.63 13.41 0.32
CA ALA A 57 1.39 13.40 -0.93
C ALA A 57 2.13 14.73 -1.19
N TYR A 58 1.69 15.80 -0.54
CA TYR A 58 2.17 17.17 -0.68
C TYR A 58 2.33 17.78 0.71
N VAL A 59 3.53 17.72 1.27
CA VAL A 59 3.83 18.25 2.62
C VAL A 59 4.47 19.64 2.50
N ASN A 60 5.45 19.77 1.60
CA ASN A 60 6.24 21.00 1.43
C ASN A 60 6.09 21.63 0.04
N SER A 61 5.24 21.05 -0.82
CA SER A 61 5.07 21.50 -2.20
C SER A 61 3.59 21.59 -2.55
N ALA A 62 3.24 22.58 -3.36
CA ALA A 62 1.90 22.68 -3.91
C ALA A 62 1.63 21.51 -4.87
N ALA A 63 0.39 21.02 -4.86
CA ALA A 63 -0.04 19.99 -5.79
C ALA A 63 0.12 20.48 -7.24
N LYS A 64 0.53 19.58 -8.14
CA LYS A 64 0.64 19.90 -9.56
C LYS A 64 -0.77 20.14 -10.12
N PRO A 65 -0.99 21.19 -10.92
CA PRO A 65 -2.25 21.37 -11.63
C PRO A 65 -2.57 20.14 -12.51
N PRO A 66 -3.86 19.77 -12.66
CA PRO A 66 -4.27 18.71 -13.56
C PRO A 66 -3.68 18.87 -14.96
N ARG A 67 -3.40 17.75 -15.65
CA ARG A 67 -2.67 17.74 -16.93
C ARG A 67 -3.27 18.67 -17.98
N ASP A 68 -4.60 18.75 -18.05
CA ASP A 68 -5.29 19.63 -19.00
C ASP A 68 -5.12 21.11 -18.67
N VAL A 69 -5.08 21.46 -17.38
CA VAL A 69 -4.80 22.81 -16.92
C VAL A 69 -3.38 23.21 -17.30
N ARG A 70 -2.40 22.32 -17.09
CA ARG A 70 -1.01 22.56 -17.50
C ARG A 70 -0.88 22.78 -19.01
N ARG A 71 -1.48 21.91 -19.83
CA ARG A 71 -1.45 22.04 -21.30
C ARG A 71 -2.10 23.34 -21.77
N ARG A 72 -3.18 23.77 -21.10
CA ARG A 72 -3.85 25.04 -21.40
C ARG A 72 -2.98 26.23 -21.01
N GLN A 73 -2.35 26.21 -19.84
CA GLN A 73 -1.43 27.27 -19.42
C GLN A 73 -0.25 27.42 -20.37
N GLU A 74 0.31 26.33 -20.88
CA GLU A 74 1.36 26.36 -21.92
C GLU A 74 0.84 26.99 -23.22
N LYS A 75 -0.36 26.60 -23.68
CA LYS A 75 -0.97 27.13 -24.90
C LYS A 75 -1.30 28.62 -24.82
N PHE A 76 -1.77 29.09 -23.66
CA PHE A 76 -2.22 30.47 -23.46
C PHE A 76 -1.19 31.33 -22.70
N GLY A 77 0.00 30.80 -22.41
CA GLY A 77 1.06 31.53 -21.70
C GLY A 77 0.76 31.85 -20.22
N THR A 78 -0.26 31.25 -19.61
CA THR A 78 -0.72 31.59 -18.24
C THR A 78 -0.01 30.77 -17.14
N SER A 79 1.13 30.15 -17.44
CA SER A 79 1.90 29.35 -16.48
C SER A 79 2.69 30.20 -15.46
N SER A 80 2.89 31.49 -15.75
CA SER A 80 3.76 32.39 -14.95
C SER A 80 3.11 32.96 -13.68
N GLY A 81 1.98 32.40 -13.22
CA GLY A 81 1.08 33.07 -12.28
C GLY A 81 1.25 32.80 -10.78
N LEU A 82 2.13 31.89 -10.33
CA LEU A 82 2.16 31.50 -8.90
C LEU A 82 3.54 31.22 -8.30
N SER A 83 4.62 31.65 -8.95
CA SER A 83 5.93 31.74 -8.30
C SER A 83 6.28 33.22 -8.09
N THR A 84 6.11 33.66 -6.84
CA THR A 84 6.66 34.88 -6.24
C THR A 84 6.30 36.22 -6.90
N ALA A 85 5.29 36.90 -6.34
CA ALA A 85 5.13 38.34 -6.49
C ALA A 85 6.23 39.08 -5.70
N ALA A 86 7.24 39.57 -6.40
CA ALA A 86 8.07 40.77 -6.16
C ALA A 86 9.29 40.63 -7.12
N SER A 87 9.60 41.50 -8.09
CA SER A 87 9.32 42.92 -8.23
C SER A 87 9.43 43.34 -9.70
N ALA A 88 8.50 44.19 -10.10
CA ALA A 88 8.64 45.34 -11.01
C ALA A 88 9.15 45.20 -12.46
N ALA A 89 8.28 45.70 -13.34
CA ALA A 89 8.55 46.54 -14.50
C ALA A 89 8.87 45.88 -15.85
N ALA A 90 7.83 45.84 -16.70
CA ALA A 90 7.98 45.94 -18.15
C ALA A 90 8.70 47.25 -18.53
N PRO A 91 9.25 47.34 -19.76
CA PRO A 91 8.42 47.95 -20.78
C PRO A 91 8.39 47.17 -22.10
N ILE A 92 7.17 47.10 -22.63
CA ILE A 92 6.83 46.75 -24.00
C ILE A 92 7.60 47.70 -24.93
N LYS A 93 8.48 47.18 -25.78
CA LYS A 93 9.03 47.91 -26.94
C LYS A 93 8.37 47.39 -28.20
N ILE A 94 7.34 48.10 -28.64
CA ILE A 94 6.85 48.05 -30.02
C ILE A 94 7.68 49.09 -30.81
N ARG A 95 8.33 48.67 -31.90
CA ARG A 95 8.71 49.55 -33.01
C ARG A 95 8.56 48.85 -34.36
N PRO A 96 8.23 49.60 -35.43
CA PRO A 96 7.52 49.10 -36.60
C PRO A 96 8.43 48.75 -37.80
N VAL A 97 7.76 48.13 -38.78
CA VAL A 97 8.13 47.60 -40.10
C VAL A 97 9.26 48.32 -40.88
N THR A 98 10.09 47.54 -41.59
CA THR A 98 10.32 47.55 -43.05
C THR A 98 11.59 46.75 -43.39
N THR A 99 11.52 45.79 -44.31
CA THR A 99 12.31 45.71 -45.56
C THR A 99 12.14 44.31 -46.15
N ASP A 100 11.72 44.32 -47.41
CA ASP A 100 11.34 43.22 -48.27
C ASP A 100 12.53 42.36 -48.69
N PHE A 101 12.36 41.04 -48.73
CA PHE A 101 13.08 40.17 -49.67
C PHE A 101 12.18 38.99 -50.06
N SER A 102 11.90 38.94 -51.36
CA SER A 102 11.68 37.81 -52.28
C SER A 102 11.50 36.42 -51.63
N GLY A 103 10.44 35.67 -51.90
CA GLY A 103 10.07 35.24 -53.25
C GLY A 103 10.62 33.83 -53.49
N GLU A 104 9.69 32.90 -53.69
CA GLU A 104 9.86 31.57 -54.30
C GLU A 104 9.99 30.32 -53.42
N SER A 105 9.07 29.38 -53.73
CA SER A 105 9.27 27.93 -53.83
C SER A 105 8.51 27.03 -52.84
N SER A 106 7.26 26.82 -53.23
CA SER A 106 6.47 25.59 -53.13
C SER A 106 7.28 24.29 -53.04
N HIS A 107 6.87 23.40 -52.13
CA HIS A 107 6.68 21.98 -52.42
C HIS A 107 5.77 21.36 -51.37
N SER A 108 4.52 21.23 -51.76
CA SER A 108 3.56 20.29 -51.23
C SER A 108 3.85 18.91 -51.84
N SER A 109 3.96 17.88 -51.01
CA SER A 109 3.73 16.51 -51.44
C SER A 109 3.03 15.71 -50.34
N LEU A 110 1.73 15.57 -50.59
CA LEU A 110 0.76 14.66 -50.02
C LEU A 110 1.18 13.21 -50.30
N SER A 111 1.09 12.31 -49.31
CA SER A 111 0.71 10.91 -49.57
C SER A 111 0.12 10.23 -48.34
N GLN A 112 -1.08 9.71 -48.59
CA GLN A 112 -2.06 9.11 -47.70
C GLN A 112 -1.91 7.58 -47.62
N HIS A 113 -2.37 7.00 -46.49
CA HIS A 113 -3.03 5.67 -46.29
C HIS A 113 -2.42 4.42 -46.97
N HIS A 114 -2.18 3.26 -46.34
CA HIS A 114 -3.08 2.36 -45.59
C HIS A 114 -2.30 1.09 -45.11
N PRO A 115 -2.74 0.34 -44.07
CA PRO A 115 -2.30 -1.04 -43.81
C PRO A 115 -3.39 -2.06 -44.19
N PRO A 116 -3.03 -3.33 -44.49
CA PRO A 116 -3.97 -4.41 -44.21
C PRO A 116 -3.39 -5.60 -43.46
N SER A 117 -4.26 -6.12 -42.59
CA SER A 117 -4.21 -7.38 -41.87
C SER A 117 -4.02 -8.60 -42.76
N SER A 118 -3.38 -9.66 -42.24
CA SER A 118 -3.68 -11.02 -42.67
C SER A 118 -3.77 -11.98 -41.47
N SER A 119 -5.00 -12.44 -41.27
CA SER A 119 -5.42 -13.60 -40.48
C SER A 119 -5.09 -14.91 -41.23
N ARG A 120 -4.78 -16.00 -40.52
CA ARG A 120 -5.04 -17.38 -40.98
C ARG A 120 -4.85 -18.44 -39.88
N SER A 121 -5.51 -19.56 -40.09
CA SER A 121 -6.24 -20.36 -39.10
C SER A 121 -5.75 -21.81 -39.03
N SER A 122 -6.09 -22.49 -37.92
CA SER A 122 -6.51 -23.92 -37.76
C SER A 122 -5.54 -25.07 -38.05
N ALA A 123 -5.32 -25.96 -37.06
CA ALA A 123 -5.79 -27.36 -37.03
C ALA A 123 -5.38 -28.09 -35.71
N PRO A 124 -6.18 -29.05 -35.19
CA PRO A 124 -5.78 -29.94 -34.10
C PRO A 124 -5.31 -31.31 -34.65
N GLY A 125 -4.22 -31.85 -34.09
CA GLY A 125 -3.73 -33.20 -34.38
C GLY A 125 -3.45 -33.95 -33.08
N GLY A 126 -4.20 -35.03 -32.84
CA GLY A 126 -3.99 -35.95 -31.74
C GLY A 126 -2.84 -36.92 -32.00
N GLY A 127 -2.22 -37.40 -30.92
CA GLY A 127 -1.21 -38.46 -30.96
C GLY A 127 -0.59 -38.63 -29.58
N GLY A 128 -0.90 -39.74 -28.91
CA GLY A 128 -0.41 -40.05 -27.57
C GLY A 128 1.06 -40.41 -27.55
N HIS A 129 1.73 -40.11 -26.44
CA HIS A 129 2.97 -40.79 -26.04
C HIS A 129 3.04 -40.86 -24.51
N VAL A 130 3.18 -42.09 -24.02
CA VAL A 130 3.48 -42.47 -22.64
C VAL A 130 4.84 -41.92 -22.23
N ALA A 131 4.85 -40.99 -21.27
CA ALA A 131 6.07 -40.54 -20.60
C ALA A 131 5.75 -40.09 -19.17
N ARG A 132 6.15 -40.92 -18.19
CA ARG A 132 6.44 -40.60 -16.78
C ARG A 132 5.89 -39.23 -16.32
N GLU A 133 4.63 -39.20 -15.85
CA GLU A 133 3.97 -37.96 -15.41
C GLU A 133 4.71 -37.34 -14.21
N LYS A 134 5.54 -36.34 -14.46
CA LYS A 134 5.57 -35.19 -13.55
C LYS A 134 4.16 -34.59 -13.59
N PRO A 135 3.56 -34.19 -12.45
CA PRO A 135 2.20 -33.65 -12.46
C PRO A 135 2.14 -32.53 -13.48
N GLN A 136 1.33 -32.71 -14.53
CA GLN A 136 1.01 -31.62 -15.43
C GLN A 136 0.48 -30.50 -14.55
N VAL A 137 1.18 -29.36 -14.54
CA VAL A 137 0.72 -28.17 -13.82
C VAL A 137 -0.49 -27.66 -14.59
N LYS A 138 -1.64 -28.27 -14.34
CA LYS A 138 -2.92 -27.85 -14.88
C LYS A 138 -3.05 -26.37 -14.50
N ARG A 139 -3.38 -25.52 -15.48
CA ARG A 139 -3.66 -24.10 -15.24
C ARG A 139 -4.93 -24.03 -14.39
N ILE A 140 -4.77 -24.13 -13.07
CA ILE A 140 -5.87 -24.13 -12.12
C ILE A 140 -6.23 -22.68 -11.84
N ALA A 141 -7.51 -22.33 -12.04
CA ALA A 141 -8.02 -21.02 -11.70
C ALA A 141 -7.86 -20.73 -10.19
N PRO A 142 -7.70 -19.45 -9.78
CA PRO A 142 -7.45 -19.10 -8.38
C PRO A 142 -8.48 -19.67 -7.39
N MET A 143 -9.75 -19.72 -7.79
CA MET A 143 -10.83 -20.27 -6.97
C MET A 143 -10.68 -21.79 -6.76
N MET A 144 -10.39 -22.54 -7.83
CA MET A 144 -10.17 -23.98 -7.75
C MET A 144 -8.93 -24.32 -6.91
N ALA A 145 -7.85 -23.55 -7.04
CA ALA A 145 -6.62 -23.77 -6.27
C ALA A 145 -6.87 -23.65 -4.76
N LYS A 146 -7.67 -22.66 -4.34
CA LYS A 146 -8.08 -22.49 -2.94
C LYS A 146 -8.86 -23.70 -2.42
N THR A 147 -9.84 -24.18 -3.18
CA THR A 147 -10.67 -25.33 -2.78
C THR A 147 -9.85 -26.61 -2.69
N ILE A 148 -8.98 -26.88 -3.67
CA ILE A 148 -8.09 -28.06 -3.67
C ILE A 148 -7.13 -28.02 -2.48
N LYS A 149 -6.54 -26.86 -2.17
CA LYS A 149 -5.64 -26.70 -1.01
C LYS A 149 -6.38 -26.96 0.32
N ALA A 150 -7.59 -26.42 0.46
CA ALA A 150 -8.41 -26.62 1.67
C ALA A 150 -8.88 -28.08 1.84
N PHE A 151 -9.06 -28.81 0.75
CA PHE A 151 -9.37 -30.23 0.78
C PHE A 151 -8.13 -31.05 1.16
N LYS A 152 -7.00 -30.89 0.46
CA LYS A 152 -5.76 -31.65 0.72
C LYS A 152 -5.25 -31.50 2.16
N ASN A 153 -5.38 -30.33 2.78
CA ASN A 153 -4.95 -30.10 4.17
C ASN A 153 -5.83 -30.82 5.21
N ARG A 154 -7.08 -31.16 4.87
CA ARG A 154 -8.02 -31.85 5.78
C ARG A 154 -7.84 -33.37 5.80
N PHE A 155 -7.44 -33.98 4.68
CA PHE A 155 -7.27 -35.43 4.58
C PHE A 155 -5.86 -35.92 4.91
N SER A 156 -4.84 -35.04 4.89
CA SER A 156 -3.46 -35.42 5.21
C SER A 156 -3.17 -35.58 6.71
N ARG A 157 -4.14 -35.29 7.60
CA ARG A 157 -3.98 -35.33 9.06
C ARG A 157 -4.59 -36.58 9.71
N ARG A 158 -4.93 -37.59 8.91
CA ARG A 158 -5.36 -38.91 9.40
C ARG A 158 -4.32 -39.94 9.01
#